data_AF-A0A966WNC8-F1
#
_entry.id   AF-A0A966WNC8-F1
#
_cell.length_a   1.000
_cell.length_b   1.000
_cell.length_c   1.000
_cell.angle_alpha   90.00
_cell.angle_beta   90.00
_cell.angle_gamma   90.00
#
_symmetry.space_group_name_H-M   'P 1'
#
loop_
_entity.id
_entity.type
_entity.pdbx_description
1 polymer ?
#
loop_
_entity_poly.entity_id
_entity_poly.type
_entity_poly.pdbx_seq_one_letter_code
_entity_poly.pdbx_strand_id
1 'polypeptide(L)'
;PSVEGQAEVIQDALSMAQKAPDDVAFVEAHGTGTALGDEIELKALQQVFQSVETSSARYIGSLKSNFGHLDTAAGAAGMVKASLALVHGTVPPTASVTDPVDALKSNSPPFCLNKEPVPFPVSPTGTRCAGVSSFGIGGTNAHVILEQAPSKGDLIATRPGLIVPFSAPDEQRFELLCSEVQECIARDPAERAQLAYTMQIGRRQFSHRGYWVSSSGGSGDIVIRRGGQGGIVPQAEAPPVVFMFGGRDTLDPIALKGLFDGEPEFRREFLDAITHIECLKLEEPGLAEGLRALRQGLPGEWGGTALFCAEYAICKMWQRWGVEPAVLLGVSLGEFVAGVIAGTITFSEALRAVIRSDGLSTAYPMGQSAAVASGEERLR
;
A
#
# COMPACT_ATOMS: atom_id res chain seq x y z
N PRO A 1 -19.52 27.43 32.63
CA PRO A 1 -19.29 25.97 32.84
C PRO A 1 -20.22 25.50 33.96
N SER A 2 -20.85 24.33 33.82
CA SER A 2 -21.76 23.74 34.81
C SER A 2 -21.38 22.28 35.03
N VAL A 3 -21.37 21.81 36.28
CA VAL A 3 -21.04 20.41 36.61
C VAL A 3 -22.05 19.48 35.93
N GLU A 4 -23.33 19.81 36.02
CA GLU A 4 -24.44 19.00 35.50
C GLU A 4 -24.35 18.83 33.99
N GLY A 5 -24.24 19.93 33.24
CA GLY A 5 -24.15 19.88 31.78
C GLY A 5 -22.86 19.25 31.25
N GLN A 6 -21.78 19.21 32.04
CA GLN A 6 -20.57 18.48 31.68
C GLN A 6 -20.70 16.98 32.00
N ALA A 7 -21.27 16.62 33.15
CA ALA A 7 -21.54 15.24 33.51
C ALA A 7 -22.53 14.58 32.54
N GLU A 8 -23.59 15.31 32.14
CA GLU A 8 -24.59 14.86 31.16
C GLU A 8 -23.94 14.51 29.81
N VAL A 9 -23.15 15.42 29.23
CA VAL A 9 -22.52 15.14 27.93
C VAL A 9 -21.51 13.98 27.99
N ILE A 10 -20.83 13.79 29.13
CA ILE A 10 -19.92 12.66 29.32
C ILE A 10 -20.71 11.34 29.39
N GLN A 11 -21.83 11.31 30.14
CA GLN A 11 -22.71 10.14 30.22
C GLN A 11 -23.33 9.80 28.87
N ASP A 12 -23.79 10.82 28.13
CA ASP A 12 -24.35 10.65 26.80
C ASP A 12 -23.31 10.05 25.84
N ALA A 13 -22.08 10.56 25.84
CA ALA A 13 -21.00 10.04 25.00
C ALA A 13 -20.63 8.58 25.36
N LEU A 14 -20.57 8.23 26.64
CA LEU A 14 -20.38 6.84 27.09
C LEU A 14 -21.53 5.93 26.62
N SER A 15 -22.77 6.40 26.75
CA SER A 15 -23.97 5.67 26.30
C SER A 15 -23.95 5.45 24.78
N MET A 16 -23.65 6.50 24.00
CA MET A 16 -23.53 6.44 22.55
C MET A 16 -22.42 5.47 22.10
N ALA A 17 -21.30 5.45 22.83
CA ALA A 17 -20.17 4.55 22.58
C ALA A 17 -20.39 3.13 23.13
N GLN A 18 -21.48 2.89 23.87
CA GLN A 18 -21.76 1.65 24.59
C GLN A 18 -20.60 1.22 25.51
N LYS A 19 -19.99 2.19 26.20
CA LYS A 19 -18.88 1.97 27.14
C LYS A 19 -19.31 2.27 28.57
N ALA A 20 -18.78 1.48 29.50
CA ALA A 20 -18.87 1.79 30.92
C ALA A 20 -17.81 2.85 31.30
N PRO A 21 -18.00 3.62 32.37
CA PRO A 21 -16.97 4.51 32.90
C PRO A 21 -15.63 3.80 33.19
N ASP A 22 -15.69 2.52 33.58
CA ASP A 22 -14.52 1.69 33.87
C ASP A 22 -13.74 1.25 32.63
N ASP A 23 -14.32 1.43 31.44
CA ASP A 23 -13.61 1.16 30.19
C ASP A 23 -12.64 2.29 29.85
N VAL A 24 -12.88 3.52 30.30
CA VAL A 24 -12.07 4.70 29.97
C VAL A 24 -10.91 4.84 30.95
N ALA A 25 -9.68 4.68 30.46
CA ALA A 25 -8.47 4.74 31.27
C ALA A 25 -7.74 6.08 31.19
N PHE A 26 -8.08 6.93 30.22
CA PHE A 26 -7.46 8.24 30.05
C PHE A 26 -8.50 9.29 29.64
N VAL A 27 -8.44 10.47 30.23
CA VAL A 27 -9.24 11.63 29.80
C VAL A 27 -8.31 12.78 29.41
N GLU A 28 -8.38 13.15 28.13
CA GLU A 28 -7.89 14.43 27.63
C GLU A 28 -8.95 15.49 27.94
N ALA A 29 -8.74 16.19 29.05
CA ALA A 29 -9.64 17.19 29.59
C ALA A 29 -9.69 18.46 28.75
N HIS A 30 -10.76 19.24 28.91
CA HIS A 30 -10.81 20.61 28.43
C HIS A 30 -9.71 21.45 29.11
N GLY A 31 -9.49 21.28 30.42
CA GLY A 31 -8.27 21.62 31.16
C GLY A 31 -7.67 22.95 30.76
N THR A 32 -8.37 24.05 31.06
CA THR A 32 -7.97 25.42 30.66
C THR A 32 -6.97 26.05 31.62
N GLY A 33 -6.72 25.43 32.77
CA GLY A 33 -5.85 26.00 33.80
C GLY A 33 -6.55 27.09 34.61
N THR A 34 -7.88 27.20 34.54
CA THR A 34 -8.64 28.17 35.33
C THR A 34 -9.10 27.49 36.61
N ALA A 35 -8.82 28.09 37.78
CA ALA A 35 -9.12 27.45 39.07
C ALA A 35 -10.57 26.96 39.19
N LEU A 36 -11.54 27.83 38.85
CA LEU A 36 -12.96 27.48 38.88
C LEU A 36 -13.34 26.46 37.77
N GLY A 37 -12.78 26.61 36.57
CA GLY A 37 -13.11 25.73 35.44
C GLY A 37 -12.61 24.31 35.64
N ASP A 38 -11.36 24.17 36.10
CA ASP A 38 -10.72 22.89 36.37
C ASP A 38 -11.41 22.17 37.56
N GLU A 39 -11.85 22.90 38.59
CA GLU A 39 -12.67 22.33 39.66
C GLU A 39 -14.04 21.82 39.18
N ILE A 40 -14.73 22.60 38.33
CA ILE A 40 -16.03 22.20 37.77
C ILE A 40 -15.88 20.96 36.90
N GLU A 41 -14.87 20.95 36.03
CA GLU A 41 -14.59 19.82 35.15
C GLU A 41 -14.25 18.55 35.93
N LEU A 42 -13.41 18.66 36.95
CA LEU A 42 -13.04 17.50 37.75
C LEU A 42 -14.24 16.97 38.56
N LYS A 43 -15.09 17.84 39.10
CA LYS A 43 -16.34 17.42 39.77
C LYS A 43 -17.28 16.68 38.82
N ALA A 44 -17.44 17.17 37.60
CA ALA A 44 -18.26 16.51 36.58
C ALA A 44 -17.71 15.13 36.22
N LEU A 45 -16.38 15.03 36.00
CA LEU A 45 -15.71 13.76 35.76
C LEU A 45 -15.86 12.81 36.96
N GLN A 46 -15.68 13.27 38.18
CA GLN A 46 -15.89 12.46 39.39
C GLN A 46 -17.32 11.92 39.45
N GLN A 47 -18.34 12.75 39.19
CA GLN A 47 -19.74 12.32 39.20
C GLN A 47 -20.01 11.15 38.24
N VAL A 48 -19.33 11.09 37.08
CA VAL A 48 -19.53 10.04 36.08
C VAL A 48 -18.64 8.82 36.32
N PHE A 49 -17.40 9.02 36.75
CA PHE A 49 -16.37 7.98 36.86
C PHE A 49 -16.18 7.43 38.28
N GLN A 50 -17.02 7.83 39.23
CA GLN A 50 -17.00 7.32 40.61
C GLN A 50 -17.56 5.89 40.65
N SER A 51 -16.69 4.91 40.43
CA SER A 51 -16.92 3.49 40.68
C SER A 51 -16.33 3.08 42.03
N VAL A 52 -17.03 2.19 42.74
CA VAL A 52 -16.73 1.75 44.12
C VAL A 52 -15.60 0.71 44.15
N GLU A 53 -15.24 0.10 43.01
CA GLU A 53 -14.37 -1.08 42.96
C GLU A 53 -13.25 -1.04 41.90
N THR A 54 -12.90 0.11 41.33
CA THR A 54 -11.82 0.13 40.32
C THR A 54 -10.43 -0.01 40.94
N SER A 55 -9.77 -1.12 40.60
CA SER A 55 -8.38 -1.42 40.94
C SER A 55 -7.36 -0.79 39.98
N SER A 56 -7.79 -0.25 38.84
CA SER A 56 -6.93 0.36 37.82
C SER A 56 -6.92 1.90 37.92
N ALA A 57 -5.73 2.49 37.82
CA ALA A 57 -5.57 3.94 37.77
C ALA A 57 -6.14 4.49 36.45
N ARG A 58 -6.97 5.53 36.52
CA ARG A 58 -7.33 6.35 35.34
C ARG A 58 -6.50 7.62 35.34
N TYR A 59 -6.06 8.04 34.16
CA TYR A 59 -5.22 9.22 34.01
C TYR A 59 -6.02 10.39 33.46
N ILE A 60 -5.67 11.61 33.89
CA ILE A 60 -6.20 12.85 33.34
C ILE A 60 -5.06 13.75 32.87
N GLY A 61 -5.25 14.43 31.75
CA GLY A 61 -4.30 15.42 31.26
C GLY A 61 -4.93 16.43 30.30
N SER A 62 -4.14 17.41 29.88
CA SER A 62 -4.55 18.42 28.89
C SER A 62 -3.36 18.82 28.02
N LEU A 63 -3.54 18.81 26.70
CA LEU A 63 -2.57 19.27 25.70
C LEU A 63 -2.29 20.78 25.83
N LYS A 64 -3.22 21.53 26.45
CA LYS A 64 -3.09 22.99 26.58
C LYS A 64 -1.89 23.39 27.44
N SER A 65 -1.38 22.50 28.29
CA SER A 65 -0.13 22.75 29.01
C SER A 65 1.12 22.71 28.14
N ASN A 66 1.05 22.16 26.92
CA ASN A 66 2.14 22.13 25.95
C ASN A 66 2.02 23.23 24.89
N PHE A 67 0.82 23.46 24.36
CA PHE A 67 0.62 24.34 23.18
C PHE A 67 -0.29 25.55 23.46
N GLY A 68 -0.76 25.72 24.69
CA GLY A 68 -1.79 26.72 25.02
C GLY A 68 -3.17 26.34 24.48
N HIS A 69 -4.13 27.26 24.62
CA HIS A 69 -5.50 27.05 24.13
C HIS A 69 -5.60 27.42 22.65
N LEU A 70 -5.72 26.42 21.78
CA LEU A 70 -5.84 26.60 20.31
C LEU A 70 -7.24 27.01 19.85
N ASP A 71 -8.01 27.69 20.71
CA ASP A 71 -9.41 28.10 20.49
C ASP A 71 -10.25 27.03 19.75
N THR A 72 -10.72 27.32 18.54
CA THR A 72 -11.55 26.45 17.69
C THR A 72 -10.88 25.11 17.34
N ALA A 73 -9.54 25.03 17.37
CA ALA A 73 -8.79 23.81 17.10
C ALA A 73 -8.50 22.98 18.35
N ALA A 74 -8.85 23.46 19.56
CA ALA A 74 -8.46 22.82 20.82
C ALA A 74 -9.00 21.38 20.95
N GLY A 75 -10.26 21.14 20.56
CA GLY A 75 -10.86 19.80 20.60
C GLY A 75 -10.19 18.84 19.63
N ALA A 76 -9.94 19.27 18.38
CA ALA A 76 -9.25 18.46 17.38
C ALA A 76 -7.82 18.11 17.80
N ALA A 77 -7.10 19.06 18.39
CA ALA A 77 -5.76 18.83 18.90
C ALA A 77 -5.73 17.82 20.07
N GLY A 78 -6.68 17.93 21.00
CA GLY A 78 -6.88 16.93 22.07
C GLY A 78 -7.18 15.53 21.51
N MET A 79 -8.02 15.46 20.46
CA MET A 79 -8.33 14.21 19.77
C MET A 79 -7.10 13.59 19.10
N VAL A 80 -6.20 14.40 18.51
CA VAL A 80 -4.92 13.93 17.97
C VAL A 80 -4.03 13.35 19.08
N LYS A 81 -3.88 14.04 20.21
CA LYS A 81 -3.11 13.55 21.36
C LYS A 81 -3.66 12.22 21.89
N ALA A 82 -4.97 12.13 22.10
CA ALA A 82 -5.61 10.90 22.58
C ALA A 82 -5.46 9.76 21.58
N SER A 83 -5.61 10.03 20.28
CA SER A 83 -5.39 9.04 19.21
C SER A 83 -3.94 8.52 19.20
N LEU A 84 -2.96 9.40 19.32
CA LEU A 84 -1.55 9.01 19.40
C LEU A 84 -1.24 8.22 20.68
N ALA A 85 -1.86 8.59 21.82
CA ALA A 85 -1.73 7.83 23.06
C ALA A 85 -2.25 6.39 22.93
N LEU A 86 -3.36 6.20 22.22
CA LEU A 86 -3.90 4.87 21.89
C LEU A 86 -2.98 4.09 20.95
N VAL A 87 -2.47 4.73 19.88
CA VAL A 87 -1.57 4.12 18.89
C VAL A 87 -0.25 3.68 19.53
N HIS A 88 0.37 4.54 20.33
CA HIS A 88 1.65 4.26 21.00
C HIS A 88 1.49 3.50 22.32
N GLY A 89 0.25 3.28 22.77
CA GLY A 89 -0.03 2.59 24.00
C GLY A 89 0.59 3.23 25.24
N THR A 90 0.70 4.56 25.25
CA THR A 90 1.36 5.34 26.31
C THR A 90 0.55 6.60 26.59
N VAL A 91 0.26 6.89 27.85
CA VAL A 91 -0.32 8.17 28.27
C VAL A 91 0.84 9.16 28.47
N PRO A 92 0.91 10.24 27.67
CA PRO A 92 1.99 11.22 27.79
C PRO A 92 1.84 12.05 29.09
N PRO A 93 2.93 12.63 29.60
CA PRO A 93 2.89 13.49 30.79
C PRO A 93 2.09 14.77 30.54
N THR A 94 1.45 15.29 31.59
CA THR A 94 0.90 16.65 31.57
C THR A 94 1.99 17.64 32.00
N ALA A 95 2.38 18.53 31.08
CA ALA A 95 3.43 19.50 31.32
C ALA A 95 3.02 20.57 32.34
N SER A 96 4.02 21.27 32.91
CA SER A 96 3.85 22.49 33.71
C SER A 96 2.95 22.39 34.95
N VAL A 97 2.80 21.18 35.52
CA VAL A 97 1.99 20.97 36.74
C VAL A 97 2.83 21.17 38.00
N THR A 98 2.64 22.31 38.66
CA THR A 98 3.28 22.67 39.94
C THR A 98 2.41 22.34 41.14
N ASP A 99 1.22 22.96 41.23
CA ASP A 99 0.24 22.79 42.31
C ASP A 99 -1.13 22.46 41.69
N PRO A 100 -1.47 21.16 41.52
CA PRO A 100 -2.76 20.77 40.93
C PRO A 100 -3.91 21.03 41.92
N VAL A 101 -5.15 21.04 41.44
CA VAL A 101 -6.34 21.11 42.32
C VAL A 101 -6.32 19.99 43.37
N ASP A 102 -6.85 20.25 44.58
CA ASP A 102 -6.72 19.36 45.74
C ASP A 102 -7.13 17.90 45.48
N ALA A 103 -8.17 17.71 44.66
CA ALA A 103 -8.64 16.38 44.27
C ALA A 103 -7.65 15.58 43.42
N LEU A 104 -6.65 16.22 42.80
CA LEU A 104 -5.54 15.57 42.09
C LEU A 104 -4.24 15.53 42.92
N LYS A 105 -4.14 16.25 44.04
CA LYS A 105 -2.94 16.23 44.91
C LYS A 105 -2.73 14.88 45.59
N SER A 106 -3.82 14.23 45.98
CA SER A 106 -3.79 12.91 46.62
C SER A 106 -3.46 11.78 45.64
N ASN A 107 -3.44 12.06 44.32
CA ASN A 107 -3.31 11.06 43.26
C ASN A 107 -4.17 9.81 43.54
N SER A 108 -5.38 10.05 44.05
CA SER A 108 -6.32 9.03 44.50
C SER A 108 -7.53 8.97 43.55
N PRO A 109 -8.26 7.84 43.51
CA PRO A 109 -9.34 7.63 42.57
C PRO A 109 -10.42 8.74 42.56
N PRO A 110 -11.08 8.99 41.41
CA PRO A 110 -11.02 8.18 40.20
C PRO A 110 -9.92 8.56 39.20
N PHE A 111 -9.20 9.69 39.37
CA PHE A 111 -8.21 10.18 38.40
C PHE A 111 -6.87 10.54 39.04
N CYS A 112 -5.80 10.18 38.35
CA CYS A 112 -4.42 10.50 38.70
C CYS A 112 -3.78 11.38 37.62
N LEU A 113 -2.89 12.28 38.03
CA LEU A 113 -2.10 13.09 37.10
C LEU A 113 -0.70 12.49 36.98
N ASN A 114 -0.23 12.30 35.74
CA ASN A 114 1.11 11.78 35.46
C ASN A 114 2.06 12.90 35.00
N LYS A 115 3.23 12.97 35.65
CA LYS A 115 4.35 13.87 35.27
C LYS A 115 5.38 13.19 34.38
N GLU A 116 5.31 11.87 34.27
CA GLU A 116 6.13 11.03 33.40
C GLU A 116 5.23 10.20 32.47
N PRO A 117 5.72 9.72 31.31
CA PRO A 117 4.96 8.82 30.45
C PRO A 117 4.66 7.51 31.19
N VAL A 118 3.42 7.03 31.07
CA VAL A 118 2.98 5.77 31.69
C VAL A 118 2.36 4.85 30.64
N PRO A 119 2.49 3.52 30.78
CA PRO A 119 1.78 2.59 29.92
C PRO A 119 0.28 2.88 29.94
N PHE A 120 -0.35 2.97 28.76
CA PHE A 120 -1.78 3.26 28.69
C PHE A 120 -2.56 2.03 29.19
N PRO A 121 -3.33 2.14 30.29
CA PRO A 121 -4.02 0.99 30.88
C PRO A 121 -5.04 0.36 29.95
N VAL A 122 -5.11 -0.96 29.98
CA VAL A 122 -6.09 -1.73 29.21
C VAL A 122 -7.38 -1.81 30.03
N SER A 123 -8.52 -1.54 29.39
CA SER A 123 -9.85 -1.69 30.00
C SER A 123 -10.14 -3.15 30.38
N PRO A 124 -11.14 -3.40 31.24
CA PRO A 124 -11.64 -4.75 31.49
C PRO A 124 -12.06 -5.49 30.21
N THR A 125 -12.49 -4.77 29.17
CA THR A 125 -12.83 -5.35 27.86
C THR A 125 -11.63 -5.71 26.97
N GLY A 126 -10.40 -5.45 27.42
CA GLY A 126 -9.19 -5.82 26.70
C GLY A 126 -8.68 -4.80 25.69
N THR A 127 -9.28 -3.61 25.62
CA THR A 127 -8.89 -2.51 24.71
C THR A 127 -8.50 -1.25 25.47
N ARG A 128 -7.71 -0.37 24.87
CA ARG A 128 -7.43 0.95 25.43
C ARG A 128 -8.53 1.92 25.01
N CYS A 129 -9.03 2.74 25.94
CA CYS A 129 -10.08 3.71 25.68
C CYS A 129 -9.76 5.05 26.34
N ALA A 130 -10.03 6.14 25.62
CA ALA A 130 -9.81 7.52 26.06
C ALA A 130 -11.08 8.38 25.88
N GLY A 131 -11.32 9.31 26.81
CA GLY A 131 -12.27 10.40 26.65
C GLY A 131 -11.58 11.70 26.22
N VAL A 132 -12.25 12.53 25.43
CA VAL A 132 -11.77 13.87 25.05
C VAL A 132 -12.87 14.89 25.30
N SER A 133 -12.61 15.88 26.16
CA SER A 133 -13.57 16.94 26.53
C SER A 133 -13.25 18.27 25.88
N SER A 134 -14.29 19.00 25.43
CA SER A 134 -14.18 20.39 25.00
C SER A 134 -15.43 21.18 25.37
N PHE A 135 -15.28 22.23 26.17
CA PHE A 135 -16.40 23.00 26.71
C PHE A 135 -16.32 24.45 26.21
N GLY A 136 -17.25 24.82 25.34
CA GLY A 136 -17.29 26.16 24.74
C GLY A 136 -17.77 27.22 25.73
N ILE A 137 -17.25 28.44 25.60
CA ILE A 137 -17.67 29.59 26.44
C ILE A 137 -19.17 29.91 26.29
N GLY A 138 -19.76 29.59 25.11
CA GLY A 138 -21.19 29.73 24.84
C GLY A 138 -22.09 28.67 25.49
N GLY A 139 -21.53 27.75 26.27
CA GLY A 139 -22.27 26.71 26.99
C GLY A 139 -22.46 25.39 26.23
N THR A 140 -22.01 25.31 24.98
CA THR A 140 -22.00 24.06 24.22
C THR A 140 -20.87 23.15 24.70
N ASN A 141 -21.22 21.98 25.23
CA ASN A 141 -20.27 20.98 25.69
C ASN A 141 -20.16 19.84 24.68
N ALA A 142 -18.95 19.30 24.50
CA ALA A 142 -18.70 18.12 23.68
C ALA A 142 -17.79 17.15 24.43
N HIS A 143 -18.10 15.86 24.34
CA HIS A 143 -17.26 14.77 24.82
C HIS A 143 -17.20 13.66 23.76
N VAL A 144 -16.02 13.10 23.52
CA VAL A 144 -15.80 12.02 22.56
C VAL A 144 -15.10 10.85 23.24
N ILE A 145 -15.58 9.64 22.98
CA ILE A 145 -14.92 8.40 23.40
C ILE A 145 -14.13 7.83 22.20
N LEU A 146 -12.86 7.54 22.42
CA LEU A 146 -11.96 6.92 21.45
C LEU A 146 -11.50 5.56 21.96
N GLU A 147 -11.58 4.54 21.11
CA GLU A 147 -11.10 3.21 21.40
C GLU A 147 -9.94 2.83 20.48
N GLN A 148 -9.02 2.01 20.99
CA GLN A 148 -7.94 1.42 20.22
C GLN A 148 -8.46 0.74 18.95
N ALA A 149 -7.83 1.03 17.81
CA ALA A 149 -8.15 0.36 16.56
C ALA A 149 -7.87 -1.17 16.64
N PRO A 150 -8.65 -2.01 15.94
CA PRO A 150 -8.35 -3.43 15.83
C PRO A 150 -6.93 -3.68 15.31
N SER A 151 -6.31 -4.78 15.73
CA SER A 151 -5.01 -5.19 15.20
C SER A 151 -5.10 -5.42 13.69
N LYS A 152 -4.18 -4.82 12.94
CA LYS A 152 -3.99 -5.14 11.52
C LYS A 152 -3.11 -6.37 11.43
N GLY A 153 -3.51 -7.36 10.65
CA GLY A 153 -2.64 -8.50 10.33
C GLY A 153 -1.44 -8.06 9.51
N ASP A 154 -0.39 -8.87 9.52
CA ASP A 154 0.81 -8.60 8.74
C ASP A 154 0.54 -8.74 7.24
N LEU A 155 0.99 -7.75 6.46
CA LEU A 155 0.97 -7.84 5.00
C LEU A 155 2.18 -8.67 4.55
N ILE A 156 1.93 -9.82 3.95
CA ILE A 156 2.97 -10.67 3.38
C ILE A 156 3.16 -10.30 1.91
N ALA A 157 4.35 -9.82 1.55
CA ALA A 157 4.71 -9.60 0.16
C ALA A 157 4.73 -10.93 -0.60
N THR A 158 3.95 -11.02 -1.67
CA THR A 158 3.87 -12.23 -2.51
C THR A 158 4.85 -12.24 -3.68
N ARG A 159 5.48 -11.09 -3.96
CA ARG A 159 6.42 -10.91 -5.07
C ARG A 159 7.83 -10.58 -4.56
N PRO A 160 8.88 -11.18 -5.15
CA PRO A 160 10.27 -10.87 -4.80
C PRO A 160 10.69 -9.46 -5.20
N GLY A 161 10.15 -8.94 -6.31
CA GLY A 161 10.44 -7.60 -6.80
C GLY A 161 9.37 -6.59 -6.40
N LEU A 162 9.79 -5.38 -6.09
CA LEU A 162 8.91 -4.27 -5.70
C LEU A 162 9.10 -3.10 -6.66
N ILE A 163 8.00 -2.42 -6.96
CA ILE A 163 7.98 -1.15 -7.69
C ILE A 163 7.37 -0.10 -6.76
N VAL A 164 8.14 0.93 -6.43
CA VAL A 164 7.66 2.07 -5.65
C VAL A 164 7.59 3.28 -6.59
N PRO A 165 6.44 3.52 -7.25
CA PRO A 165 6.26 4.72 -8.05
C PRO A 165 5.99 5.90 -7.11
N PHE A 166 6.49 7.08 -7.43
CA PHE A 166 6.15 8.29 -6.67
C PHE A 166 6.11 9.49 -7.60
N SER A 167 5.37 10.52 -7.20
CA SER A 167 5.23 11.72 -8.01
C SER A 167 4.93 12.95 -7.17
N ALA A 168 5.31 14.11 -7.69
CA ALA A 168 5.11 15.41 -7.04
C ALA A 168 4.62 16.47 -8.05
N PRO A 169 3.92 17.52 -7.59
CA PRO A 169 3.37 18.55 -8.47
C PRO A 169 4.43 19.48 -9.08
N ASP A 170 5.63 19.55 -8.49
CA ASP A 170 6.74 20.40 -8.93
C ASP A 170 8.10 19.77 -8.59
N GLU A 171 9.16 20.32 -9.17
CA GLU A 171 10.54 19.82 -9.07
C GLU A 171 11.09 19.88 -7.63
N GLN A 172 10.83 20.96 -6.88
CA GLN A 172 11.34 21.11 -5.51
C GLN A 172 10.76 20.02 -4.60
N ARG A 173 9.44 19.82 -4.65
CA ARG A 173 8.78 18.74 -3.88
C ARG A 173 9.20 17.36 -4.35
N PHE A 174 9.49 17.20 -5.65
CA PHE A 174 9.98 15.94 -6.19
C PHE A 174 11.35 15.56 -5.62
N GLU A 175 12.27 16.53 -5.50
CA GLU A 175 13.60 16.31 -4.92
C GLU A 175 13.53 15.93 -3.44
N LEU A 176 12.69 16.63 -2.67
CA LEU A 176 12.41 16.28 -1.27
C LEU A 176 11.85 14.85 -1.14
N LEU A 177 10.85 14.51 -1.97
CA LEU A 177 10.21 13.20 -1.95
C LEU A 177 11.18 12.07 -2.36
N CYS A 178 12.12 12.33 -3.27
CA CYS A 178 13.18 11.37 -3.59
C CYS A 178 14.00 11.00 -2.35
N SER A 179 14.42 12.00 -1.55
CA SER A 179 15.16 11.77 -0.31
C SER A 179 14.34 11.01 0.73
N GLU A 180 13.08 11.40 0.94
CA GLU A 180 12.17 10.70 1.87
C GLU A 180 11.93 9.24 1.47
N VAL A 181 11.70 8.99 0.17
CA VAL A 181 11.51 7.64 -0.35
C VAL A 181 12.79 6.81 -0.19
N GLN A 182 13.96 7.40 -0.43
CA GLN A 182 15.24 6.72 -0.24
C GLN A 182 15.45 6.33 1.24
N GLU A 183 15.13 7.22 2.17
CA GLU A 183 15.18 6.93 3.60
C GLU A 183 14.21 5.81 3.98
N CYS A 184 12.95 5.87 3.50
CA CYS A 184 11.96 4.81 3.76
C CYS A 184 12.40 3.45 3.20
N ILE A 185 12.98 3.42 2.00
CA ILE A 185 13.50 2.18 1.40
C ILE A 185 14.67 1.62 2.21
N ALA A 186 15.52 2.48 2.75
CA ALA A 186 16.69 2.08 3.54
C ALA A 186 16.34 1.50 4.93
N ARG A 187 15.09 1.64 5.40
CA ARG A 187 14.59 1.06 6.65
C ARG A 187 14.28 -0.45 6.49
N ASP A 188 13.26 -0.93 7.18
CA ASP A 188 12.89 -2.34 7.27
C ASP A 188 12.42 -2.89 5.91
N PRO A 189 12.99 -4.00 5.41
CA PRO A 189 12.48 -4.72 4.25
C PRO A 189 10.96 -5.00 4.28
N ALA A 190 10.37 -5.24 5.45
CA ALA A 190 8.93 -5.49 5.59
C ALA A 190 8.08 -4.25 5.26
N GLU A 191 8.59 -3.04 5.55
CA GLU A 191 7.91 -1.78 5.26
C GLU A 191 7.91 -1.45 3.75
N ARG A 192 8.88 -1.96 2.99
CA ARG A 192 9.01 -1.67 1.55
C ARG A 192 7.78 -2.13 0.75
N ALA A 193 7.22 -3.27 1.09
CA ALA A 193 6.01 -3.78 0.43
C ALA A 193 4.79 -2.90 0.72
N GLN A 194 4.67 -2.41 1.96
CA GLN A 194 3.61 -1.48 2.34
C GLN A 194 3.77 -0.12 1.66
N LEU A 195 5.01 0.37 1.55
CA LEU A 195 5.35 1.57 0.82
C LEU A 195 4.97 1.44 -0.66
N ALA A 196 5.37 0.35 -1.32
CA ALA A 196 5.03 0.07 -2.71
C ALA A 196 3.50 0.08 -2.93
N TYR A 197 2.77 -0.67 -2.10
CA TYR A 197 1.30 -0.71 -2.16
C TYR A 197 0.67 0.68 -1.97
N THR A 198 1.06 1.37 -0.90
CA THR A 198 0.52 2.69 -0.55
C THR A 198 0.80 3.72 -1.63
N MET A 199 1.98 3.67 -2.25
CA MET A 199 2.36 4.61 -3.30
C MET A 199 1.68 4.30 -4.65
N GLN A 200 1.39 3.03 -4.93
CA GLN A 200 0.68 2.63 -6.16
C GLN A 200 -0.80 2.99 -6.14
N ILE A 201 -1.49 2.78 -5.01
CA ILE A 201 -2.97 2.90 -4.94
C ILE A 201 -3.49 3.98 -3.99
N GLY A 202 -2.66 4.44 -3.05
CA GLY A 202 -3.06 5.33 -1.96
C GLY A 202 -2.57 6.76 -2.12
N ARG A 203 -1.99 7.12 -3.27
CA ARG A 203 -1.44 8.45 -3.54
C ARG A 203 -1.93 8.99 -4.87
N ARG A 204 -2.08 10.32 -4.92
CA ARG A 204 -2.42 11.05 -6.13
C ARG A 204 -1.23 11.05 -7.08
N GLN A 205 -1.50 10.98 -8.39
CA GLN A 205 -0.47 11.01 -9.43
C GLN A 205 -0.25 12.43 -9.97
N PHE A 206 1.01 12.82 -10.10
CA PHE A 206 1.46 14.10 -10.65
C PHE A 206 2.42 13.90 -11.84
N SER A 207 2.83 15.01 -12.48
CA SER A 207 3.65 15.00 -13.70
C SER A 207 5.13 14.75 -13.45
N HIS A 208 5.70 15.20 -12.33
CA HIS A 208 7.07 14.84 -11.95
C HIS A 208 7.07 13.45 -11.34
N ARG A 209 7.63 12.46 -12.03
CA ARG A 209 7.53 11.05 -11.66
C ARG A 209 8.89 10.43 -11.42
N GLY A 210 8.93 9.48 -10.50
CA GLY A 210 10.10 8.66 -10.21
C GLY A 210 9.62 7.27 -9.86
N TYR A 211 10.51 6.30 -9.96
CA TYR A 211 10.21 4.98 -9.45
C TYR A 211 11.48 4.33 -8.94
N TRP A 212 11.31 3.50 -7.92
CA TRP A 212 12.35 2.59 -7.46
C TRP A 212 11.92 1.16 -7.78
N VAL A 213 12.85 0.36 -8.31
CA VAL A 213 12.63 -1.07 -8.55
C VAL A 213 13.69 -1.86 -7.79
N SER A 214 13.26 -2.87 -7.04
CA SER A 214 14.16 -3.90 -6.52
C SER A 214 13.86 -5.27 -7.10
N SER A 215 14.92 -6.07 -7.27
CA SER A 215 14.83 -7.52 -7.38
C SER A 215 14.86 -8.18 -5.98
N SER A 216 14.54 -9.48 -5.90
CA SER A 216 14.59 -10.28 -4.67
C SER A 216 15.86 -10.04 -3.87
N GLY A 217 15.74 -9.38 -2.71
CA GLY A 217 16.82 -9.25 -1.73
C GLY A 217 17.95 -8.28 -2.10
N GLY A 218 17.84 -7.53 -3.21
CA GLY A 218 18.88 -6.61 -3.67
C GLY A 218 18.63 -5.14 -3.30
N SER A 219 19.71 -4.36 -3.27
CA SER A 219 19.65 -2.90 -3.41
C SER A 219 19.07 -2.56 -4.78
N GLY A 220 17.94 -1.85 -4.81
CA GLY A 220 17.43 -1.24 -6.03
C GLY A 220 17.98 0.18 -6.19
N ASP A 221 18.19 0.61 -7.43
CA ASP A 221 18.50 2.01 -7.71
C ASP A 221 17.19 2.79 -7.94
N ILE A 222 17.13 4.02 -7.47
CA ILE A 222 16.03 4.94 -7.80
C ILE A 222 16.24 5.38 -9.24
N VAL A 223 15.30 5.04 -10.12
CA VAL A 223 15.30 5.52 -11.50
C VAL A 223 14.37 6.71 -11.59
N ILE A 224 14.97 7.86 -11.88
CA ILE A 224 14.24 9.13 -12.00
C ILE A 224 13.84 9.33 -13.46
N ARG A 225 12.54 9.49 -13.72
CA ARG A 225 12.01 9.92 -15.02
C ARG A 225 11.26 11.24 -14.86
N ARG A 226 11.98 12.35 -14.99
CA ARG A 226 11.38 13.69 -15.00
C ARG A 226 10.33 13.77 -16.12
N GLY A 227 9.06 13.92 -15.74
CA GLY A 227 7.98 14.23 -16.67
C GLY A 227 7.90 15.72 -16.97
N GLY A 228 7.08 16.08 -17.96
CA GLY A 228 6.85 17.46 -18.39
C GLY A 228 6.23 18.38 -17.32
N GLN A 229 5.92 19.62 -17.70
CA GLN A 229 5.57 20.68 -16.75
C GLN A 229 4.40 20.34 -15.81
N GLY A 230 4.51 20.85 -14.57
CA GLY A 230 3.71 20.54 -13.38
C GLY A 230 2.21 20.32 -13.57
N GLY A 231 1.64 19.38 -12.82
CA GLY A 231 0.20 19.12 -12.82
C GLY A 231 -0.17 17.74 -12.31
N ILE A 232 -1.46 17.54 -12.04
CA ILE A 232 -2.04 16.21 -11.78
C ILE A 232 -2.25 15.54 -13.12
N VAL A 233 -1.73 14.33 -13.30
CA VAL A 233 -1.93 13.60 -14.56
C VAL A 233 -3.25 12.84 -14.48
N PRO A 234 -4.25 13.14 -15.33
CA PRO A 234 -5.45 12.34 -15.43
C PRO A 234 -5.10 10.95 -15.95
N GLN A 235 -5.67 9.90 -15.35
CA GLN A 235 -5.48 8.53 -15.83
C GLN A 235 -5.96 8.33 -17.29
N ALA A 236 -6.91 9.16 -17.74
CA ALA A 236 -7.48 9.14 -19.08
C ALA A 236 -6.59 9.74 -20.19
N GLU A 237 -5.45 10.36 -19.85
CA GLU A 237 -4.50 10.94 -20.82
C GLU A 237 -3.31 10.01 -21.13
N ALA A 238 -3.36 8.75 -20.70
CA ALA A 238 -2.32 7.79 -21.04
C ALA A 238 -2.22 7.63 -22.57
N PRO A 239 -1.01 7.71 -23.16
CA PRO A 239 -0.85 7.52 -24.60
C PRO A 239 -1.25 6.10 -25.00
N PRO A 240 -1.75 5.91 -26.24
CA PRO A 240 -2.07 4.57 -26.74
C PRO A 240 -0.82 3.68 -26.71
N VAL A 241 -0.97 2.47 -26.19
CA VAL A 241 0.13 1.50 -26.10
C VAL A 241 0.06 0.56 -27.30
N VAL A 242 1.22 0.30 -27.93
CA VAL A 242 1.36 -0.70 -29.00
C VAL A 242 2.08 -1.91 -28.41
N PHE A 243 1.48 -3.10 -28.53
CA PHE A 243 2.18 -4.35 -28.26
C PHE A 243 2.74 -4.89 -29.57
N MET A 244 4.05 -5.12 -29.58
CA MET A 244 4.78 -5.68 -30.72
C MET A 244 5.36 -7.04 -30.32
N PHE A 245 4.97 -8.07 -31.07
CA PHE A 245 5.36 -9.47 -30.88
C PHE A 245 6.45 -9.85 -31.89
N GLY A 246 7.47 -10.54 -31.39
CA GLY A 246 8.71 -10.80 -32.09
C GLY A 246 8.70 -12.04 -32.97
N GLY A 247 9.80 -12.22 -33.68
CA GLY A 247 10.16 -13.49 -34.32
C GLY A 247 10.89 -14.44 -33.36
N ARG A 248 11.64 -15.40 -33.89
CA ARG A 248 12.26 -16.46 -33.07
C ARG A 248 13.41 -16.02 -32.15
N ASP A 249 14.02 -14.86 -32.43
CA ASP A 249 15.25 -14.42 -31.78
C ASP A 249 15.05 -13.22 -30.84
N THR A 250 13.81 -12.95 -30.40
CA THR A 250 13.45 -11.72 -29.68
C THR A 250 13.52 -11.83 -28.16
N LEU A 251 13.47 -13.04 -27.61
CA LEU A 251 13.41 -13.24 -26.16
C LEU A 251 14.75 -13.70 -25.59
N ASP A 252 15.15 -13.06 -24.48
CA ASP A 252 16.34 -13.43 -23.74
C ASP A 252 16.05 -14.60 -22.77
N PRO A 253 16.87 -15.66 -22.75
CA PRO A 253 16.66 -16.84 -21.91
C PRO A 253 16.62 -16.50 -20.41
N ILE A 254 17.52 -15.62 -19.98
CA ILE A 254 17.72 -15.27 -18.57
C ILE A 254 16.53 -14.44 -18.09
N ALA A 255 16.04 -13.52 -18.92
CA ALA A 255 14.84 -12.74 -18.64
C ALA A 255 13.60 -13.64 -18.46
N LEU A 256 13.39 -14.63 -19.32
CA LEU A 256 12.26 -15.56 -19.24
C LEU A 256 12.30 -16.43 -17.98
N LYS A 257 13.49 -16.93 -17.61
CA LYS A 257 13.68 -17.62 -16.33
C LYS A 257 13.33 -16.70 -15.15
N GLY A 258 13.80 -15.46 -15.19
CA GLY A 258 13.51 -14.46 -14.17
C GLY A 258 12.01 -14.20 -14.01
N LEU A 259 11.28 -14.09 -15.12
CA LEU A 259 9.81 -13.97 -15.12
C LEU A 259 9.14 -15.23 -14.56
N PHE A 260 9.59 -16.43 -14.97
CA PHE A 260 9.01 -17.68 -14.49
C PHE A 260 9.19 -17.85 -12.97
N ASP A 261 10.36 -17.52 -12.44
CA ASP A 261 10.65 -17.66 -11.02
C ASP A 261 9.99 -16.55 -10.19
N GLY A 262 10.01 -15.31 -10.69
CA GLY A 262 9.68 -14.12 -9.93
C GLY A 262 8.29 -13.53 -10.13
N GLU A 263 7.61 -13.78 -11.26
CA GLU A 263 6.32 -13.16 -11.58
C GLU A 263 5.18 -14.19 -11.64
N PRO A 264 4.30 -14.24 -10.62
CA PRO A 264 3.22 -15.21 -10.55
C PRO A 264 2.26 -15.18 -11.74
N GLU A 265 1.96 -14.01 -12.28
CA GLU A 265 1.01 -13.88 -13.40
C GLU A 265 1.59 -14.48 -14.69
N PHE A 266 2.85 -14.19 -15.01
CA PHE A 266 3.53 -14.82 -16.14
C PHE A 266 3.58 -16.33 -15.97
N ARG A 267 4.02 -16.82 -14.80
CA ARG A 267 4.13 -18.26 -14.53
C ARG A 267 2.79 -18.96 -14.68
N ARG A 268 1.69 -18.36 -14.21
CA ARG A 268 0.35 -18.92 -14.37
C ARG A 268 -0.01 -19.05 -15.85
N GLU A 269 0.03 -17.95 -16.59
CA GLU A 269 -0.40 -17.92 -17.99
C GLU A 269 0.49 -18.81 -18.89
N PHE A 270 1.78 -18.92 -18.57
CA PHE A 270 2.70 -19.82 -19.26
C PHE A 270 2.40 -21.29 -18.99
N LEU A 271 2.12 -21.67 -17.74
CA LEU A 271 1.74 -23.04 -17.40
C LEU A 271 0.37 -23.42 -17.98
N ASP A 272 -0.59 -22.49 -17.95
CA ASP A 272 -1.92 -22.70 -18.55
C ASP A 272 -1.81 -22.94 -20.07
N ALA A 273 -0.93 -22.21 -20.76
CA ALA A 273 -0.64 -22.42 -22.19
C ALA A 273 -0.09 -23.84 -22.46
N ILE A 274 0.81 -24.34 -21.61
CA ILE A 274 1.38 -25.69 -21.73
C ILE A 274 0.31 -26.74 -21.51
N THR A 275 -0.50 -26.61 -20.45
CA THR A 275 -1.59 -27.55 -20.16
C THR A 275 -2.59 -27.59 -21.32
N HIS A 276 -2.85 -26.47 -21.99
CA HIS A 276 -3.73 -26.44 -23.15
C HIS A 276 -3.18 -27.28 -24.32
N ILE A 277 -1.86 -27.30 -24.55
CA ILE A 277 -1.23 -28.16 -25.55
C ILE A 277 -1.44 -29.64 -25.21
N GLU A 278 -1.23 -30.01 -23.95
CA GLU A 278 -1.46 -31.38 -23.45
C GLU A 278 -2.92 -31.81 -23.63
N CYS A 279 -3.87 -30.93 -23.30
CA CYS A 279 -5.31 -31.18 -23.48
C CYS A 279 -5.69 -31.39 -24.96
N LEU A 280 -5.05 -30.67 -25.87
CA LEU A 280 -5.27 -30.81 -27.31
C LEU A 280 -4.56 -32.03 -27.91
N LYS A 281 -3.72 -32.74 -27.14
CA LYS A 281 -2.92 -33.89 -27.58
C LYS A 281 -2.10 -33.58 -28.84
N LEU A 282 -1.52 -32.38 -28.89
CA LEU A 282 -0.68 -31.97 -30.02
C LEU A 282 0.72 -32.53 -29.81
N GLU A 283 1.21 -33.29 -30.79
CA GLU A 283 2.58 -33.80 -30.80
C GLU A 283 3.50 -32.74 -31.41
N GLU A 284 4.41 -32.20 -30.59
CA GLU A 284 5.50 -31.34 -31.05
C GLU A 284 6.81 -31.97 -30.54
N PRO A 285 7.62 -32.54 -31.45
CA PRO A 285 8.93 -33.06 -31.12
C PRO A 285 9.89 -31.92 -30.77
N GLY A 286 10.27 -31.85 -29.49
CA GLY A 286 11.20 -30.83 -28.99
C GLY A 286 10.58 -29.88 -27.97
N LEU A 287 9.24 -29.81 -27.88
CA LEU A 287 8.52 -28.87 -27.00
C LEU A 287 8.87 -29.08 -25.54
N ALA A 288 8.92 -30.33 -25.08
CA ALA A 288 9.31 -30.63 -23.70
C ALA A 288 10.73 -30.13 -23.39
N GLU A 289 11.64 -30.24 -24.36
CA GLU A 289 13.01 -29.75 -24.23
C GLU A 289 13.07 -28.22 -24.32
N GLY A 290 12.36 -27.61 -25.26
CA GLY A 290 12.25 -26.17 -25.43
C GLY A 290 11.64 -25.47 -24.22
N LEU A 291 10.53 -25.98 -23.68
CA LEU A 291 9.91 -25.48 -22.45
C LEU A 291 10.83 -25.64 -21.25
N ARG A 292 11.55 -26.77 -21.15
CA ARG A 292 12.55 -27.00 -20.09
C ARG A 292 13.70 -26.00 -20.20
N ALA A 293 14.24 -25.79 -21.39
CA ALA A 293 15.34 -24.87 -21.66
C ALA A 293 14.91 -23.43 -21.34
N LEU A 294 13.72 -23.01 -21.78
CA LEU A 294 13.14 -21.70 -21.52
C LEU A 294 12.95 -21.46 -20.01
N ARG A 295 12.36 -22.43 -19.29
CA ARG A 295 12.20 -22.37 -17.83
C ARG A 295 13.53 -22.29 -17.09
N GLN A 296 14.58 -22.92 -17.62
CA GLN A 296 15.92 -22.94 -17.03
C GLN A 296 16.80 -21.78 -17.50
N GLY A 297 16.31 -20.94 -18.42
CA GLY A 297 17.09 -19.85 -19.03
C GLY A 297 18.32 -20.34 -19.79
N LEU A 298 18.24 -21.53 -20.38
CA LEU A 298 19.32 -22.09 -21.18
C LEU A 298 19.26 -21.54 -22.61
N PRO A 299 20.38 -21.08 -23.19
CA PRO A 299 20.41 -20.69 -24.60
C PRO A 299 20.17 -21.92 -25.49
N GLY A 300 19.49 -21.73 -26.62
CA GLY A 300 19.25 -22.79 -27.60
C GLY A 300 18.06 -22.50 -28.51
N GLU A 301 17.82 -23.37 -29.48
CA GLU A 301 16.62 -23.32 -30.32
C GLU A 301 15.43 -23.89 -29.52
N TRP A 302 14.62 -23.03 -28.91
CA TRP A 302 13.49 -23.46 -28.06
C TRP A 302 12.25 -23.93 -28.83
N GLY A 303 12.27 -23.85 -30.15
CA GLY A 303 11.09 -24.06 -31.00
C GLY A 303 10.13 -22.87 -30.98
N GLY A 304 9.37 -22.71 -32.06
CA GLY A 304 8.39 -21.63 -32.20
C GLY A 304 7.24 -21.77 -31.21
N THR A 305 6.88 -23.00 -30.88
CA THR A 305 5.77 -23.30 -29.94
C THR A 305 6.05 -22.81 -28.52
N ALA A 306 7.26 -23.03 -27.99
CA ALA A 306 7.64 -22.55 -26.65
C ALA A 306 7.69 -21.00 -26.60
N LEU A 307 8.24 -20.39 -27.66
CA LEU A 307 8.29 -18.93 -27.81
C LEU A 307 6.89 -18.30 -27.90
N PHE A 308 5.99 -18.89 -28.68
CA PHE A 308 4.59 -18.46 -28.76
C PHE A 308 3.91 -18.45 -27.38
N CYS A 309 4.10 -19.52 -26.59
CA CYS A 309 3.56 -19.59 -25.23
C CYS A 309 4.14 -18.52 -24.31
N ALA A 310 5.45 -18.24 -24.42
CA ALA A 310 6.11 -17.21 -23.63
C ALA A 310 5.64 -15.79 -24.00
N GLU A 311 5.59 -15.44 -25.29
CA GLU A 311 5.08 -14.14 -25.74
C GLU A 311 3.60 -13.93 -25.35
N TYR A 312 2.78 -14.97 -25.50
CA TYR A 312 1.40 -14.94 -25.04
C TYR A 312 1.31 -14.69 -23.54
N ALA A 313 2.07 -15.42 -22.72
CA ALA A 313 2.08 -15.26 -21.27
C ALA A 313 2.57 -13.86 -20.83
N ILE A 314 3.58 -13.30 -21.50
CA ILE A 314 4.04 -11.92 -21.27
C ILE A 314 2.92 -10.92 -21.57
N CYS A 315 2.20 -11.08 -22.68
CA CYS A 315 1.07 -10.22 -23.00
C CYS A 315 -0.02 -10.28 -21.92
N LYS A 316 -0.43 -11.49 -21.55
CA LYS A 316 -1.46 -11.69 -20.52
C LYS A 316 -1.02 -11.09 -19.17
N MET A 317 0.25 -11.23 -18.79
CA MET A 317 0.80 -10.58 -17.60
C MET A 317 0.65 -9.05 -17.65
N TRP A 318 1.00 -8.40 -18.76
CA TRP A 318 0.83 -6.95 -18.92
C TRP A 318 -0.63 -6.50 -18.82
N GLN A 319 -1.55 -7.24 -19.44
CA GLN A 319 -3.00 -6.97 -19.33
C GLN A 319 -3.48 -7.11 -17.87
N ARG A 320 -2.98 -8.12 -17.14
CA ARG A 320 -3.30 -8.29 -15.70
C ARG A 320 -2.77 -7.15 -14.84
N TRP A 321 -1.69 -6.51 -15.26
CA TRP A 321 -1.18 -5.29 -14.61
C TRP A 321 -1.94 -4.03 -15.05
N GLY A 322 -2.95 -4.16 -15.91
CA GLY A 322 -3.81 -3.06 -16.37
C GLY A 322 -3.27 -2.32 -17.59
N VAL A 323 -2.26 -2.86 -18.28
CA VAL A 323 -1.75 -2.29 -19.53
C VAL A 323 -2.45 -2.96 -20.70
N GLU A 324 -3.36 -2.23 -21.34
CA GLU A 324 -4.10 -2.70 -22.51
C GLU A 324 -3.53 -2.11 -23.81
N PRO A 325 -3.34 -2.93 -24.85
CA PRO A 325 -2.88 -2.46 -26.14
C PRO A 325 -4.00 -1.79 -26.92
N ALA A 326 -3.70 -0.63 -27.52
CA ALA A 326 -4.53 0.01 -28.54
C ALA A 326 -4.24 -0.55 -29.95
N VAL A 327 -3.03 -1.06 -30.17
CA VAL A 327 -2.59 -1.67 -31.43
C VAL A 327 -1.75 -2.91 -31.14
N LEU A 328 -1.91 -3.93 -31.97
CA LEU A 328 -1.16 -5.17 -31.94
C LEU A 328 -0.36 -5.28 -33.25
N LEU A 329 0.94 -5.56 -33.15
CA LEU A 329 1.82 -5.84 -34.28
C LEU A 329 2.53 -7.15 -34.03
N GLY A 330 2.66 -8.00 -35.04
CA GLY A 330 3.42 -9.24 -34.95
C GLY A 330 4.38 -9.35 -36.11
N VAL A 331 5.52 -9.99 -35.89
CA VAL A 331 6.47 -10.34 -36.95
C VAL A 331 6.61 -11.86 -37.00
N SER A 332 6.18 -12.46 -38.11
CA SER A 332 6.25 -13.92 -38.31
C SER A 332 5.52 -14.68 -37.19
N LEU A 333 6.24 -15.37 -36.29
CA LEU A 333 5.65 -16.08 -35.14
C LEU A 333 4.73 -15.17 -34.30
N GLY A 334 5.16 -13.92 -34.08
CA GLY A 334 4.40 -12.95 -33.28
C GLY A 334 3.03 -12.59 -33.87
N GLU A 335 2.79 -12.80 -35.18
CA GLU A 335 1.46 -12.58 -35.77
C GLU A 335 0.41 -13.52 -35.21
N PHE A 336 0.80 -14.75 -34.85
CA PHE A 336 -0.11 -15.69 -34.19
C PHE A 336 -0.49 -15.20 -32.80
N VAL A 337 0.46 -14.64 -32.04
CA VAL A 337 0.19 -14.06 -30.72
C VAL A 337 -0.75 -12.87 -30.86
N ALA A 338 -0.44 -11.93 -31.76
CA ALA A 338 -1.29 -10.78 -32.06
C ALA A 338 -2.70 -11.21 -32.47
N GLY A 339 -2.83 -12.22 -33.34
CA GLY A 339 -4.11 -12.73 -33.82
C GLY A 339 -4.97 -13.33 -32.71
N VAL A 340 -4.36 -14.05 -31.77
CA VAL A 340 -5.04 -14.59 -30.58
C VAL A 340 -5.50 -13.46 -29.66
N ILE A 341 -4.62 -12.51 -29.33
CA ILE A 341 -4.96 -11.40 -28.44
C ILE A 341 -6.05 -10.50 -29.04
N ALA A 342 -6.04 -10.32 -30.37
CA ALA A 342 -7.07 -9.61 -31.11
C ALA A 342 -8.39 -10.40 -31.22
N GLY A 343 -8.41 -11.69 -30.89
CA GLY A 343 -9.58 -12.56 -31.05
C GLY A 343 -9.91 -12.94 -32.50
N THR A 344 -8.98 -12.71 -33.44
CA THR A 344 -9.15 -13.05 -34.86
C THR A 344 -8.94 -14.53 -35.16
N ILE A 345 -8.14 -15.20 -34.33
CA ILE A 345 -7.94 -16.65 -34.33
C ILE A 345 -8.02 -17.14 -32.88
N THR A 346 -8.48 -18.37 -32.68
CA THR A 346 -8.48 -18.98 -31.34
C THR A 346 -7.08 -19.42 -30.94
N PHE A 347 -6.83 -19.49 -29.63
CA PHE A 347 -5.56 -20.00 -29.10
C PHE A 347 -5.23 -21.42 -29.62
N SER A 348 -6.25 -22.26 -29.76
CA SER A 348 -6.09 -23.64 -30.28
C SER A 348 -5.71 -23.67 -31.76
N GLU A 349 -6.27 -22.76 -32.57
CA GLU A 349 -5.91 -22.65 -33.99
C GLU A 349 -4.48 -22.14 -34.17
N ALA A 350 -4.11 -21.12 -33.40
CA ALA A 350 -2.74 -20.59 -33.39
C ALA A 350 -1.72 -21.67 -33.03
N LEU A 351 -1.94 -22.42 -31.94
CA LEU A 351 -1.05 -23.52 -31.53
C LEU A 351 -0.87 -24.56 -32.63
N ARG A 352 -1.96 -25.01 -33.27
CA ARG A 352 -1.87 -25.99 -34.36
C ARG A 352 -1.06 -25.44 -35.55
N ALA A 353 -1.24 -24.16 -35.87
CA ALA A 353 -0.50 -23.52 -36.96
C ALA A 353 1.00 -23.41 -36.65
N VAL A 354 1.34 -22.98 -35.43
CA VAL A 354 2.73 -22.84 -34.98
C VAL A 354 3.44 -24.20 -34.94
N ILE A 355 2.83 -25.22 -34.33
CA ILE A 355 3.38 -26.58 -34.25
C ILE A 355 3.61 -27.16 -35.65
N ARG A 356 2.63 -26.99 -36.55
CA ARG A 356 2.77 -27.43 -37.94
C ARG A 356 3.90 -26.68 -38.65
N SER A 357 4.05 -25.38 -38.41
CA SER A 357 5.13 -24.60 -38.98
C SER A 357 6.50 -25.08 -38.48
N ASP A 358 6.64 -25.37 -37.19
CA ASP A 358 7.87 -25.92 -36.60
C ASP A 358 8.23 -27.29 -37.21
N GLY A 359 7.25 -28.17 -37.35
CA GLY A 359 7.42 -29.48 -37.99
C GLY A 359 7.84 -29.38 -39.46
N LEU A 360 7.34 -28.39 -40.20
CA LEU A 360 7.78 -28.16 -41.58
C LEU A 360 9.22 -27.61 -41.63
N SER A 361 9.58 -26.67 -40.76
CA SER A 361 10.94 -26.11 -40.72
C SER A 361 12.02 -27.16 -40.44
N THR A 362 11.71 -28.20 -39.67
CA THR A 362 12.63 -29.32 -39.39
C THR A 362 12.68 -30.37 -40.51
N ALA A 363 11.65 -30.45 -41.36
CA ALA A 363 11.53 -31.44 -42.42
C ALA A 363 12.24 -31.05 -43.74
N TYR A 364 12.62 -29.78 -43.91
CA TYR A 364 13.26 -29.27 -45.14
C TYR A 364 14.68 -28.74 -44.88
N PRO A 365 15.58 -28.75 -45.88
CA PRO A 365 16.91 -28.17 -45.74
C PRO A 365 16.82 -26.68 -45.39
N MET A 366 17.62 -26.24 -44.43
CA MET A 366 17.65 -24.82 -44.04
C MET A 366 18.18 -23.96 -45.19
N GLY A 367 17.36 -22.99 -45.62
CA GLY A 367 17.83 -21.86 -46.40
C GLY A 367 18.68 -20.92 -45.54
N GLN A 368 19.47 -20.06 -46.18
CA GLN A 368 20.21 -19.01 -45.48
C GLN A 368 19.46 -17.69 -45.58
N SER A 369 19.41 -16.95 -44.47
CA SER A 369 18.89 -15.60 -44.40
C SER A 369 20.01 -14.66 -43.97
N ALA A 370 20.03 -13.44 -44.51
CA ALA A 370 20.99 -12.41 -44.12
C ALA A 370 20.27 -11.07 -43.94
N ALA A 371 20.60 -10.36 -42.86
CA ALA A 371 20.21 -8.97 -42.69
C ALA A 371 21.10 -8.09 -43.57
N VAL A 372 20.50 -7.33 -44.49
CA VAL A 372 21.24 -6.44 -45.40
C VAL A 372 20.92 -4.99 -45.08
N ALA A 373 21.96 -4.19 -44.84
CA ALA A 373 21.83 -2.75 -44.58
C ALA A 373 21.56 -1.96 -45.87
N SER A 374 20.45 -2.25 -46.53
CA SER A 374 20.01 -1.63 -47.78
C SER A 374 18.49 -1.53 -47.83
N GLY A 375 17.96 -0.51 -48.49
CA GLY A 375 16.53 -0.42 -48.79
C GLY A 375 16.09 -1.46 -49.81
N GLU A 376 14.80 -1.81 -49.78
CA GLU A 376 14.20 -2.84 -50.64
C GLU A 376 14.43 -2.56 -52.14
N GLU A 377 14.28 -1.31 -52.57
CA GLU A 377 14.46 -0.92 -53.98
C GLU A 377 15.86 -1.20 -54.53
N ARG A 378 16.89 -1.23 -53.67
CA ARG A 378 18.26 -1.54 -54.06
C ARG A 378 18.56 -3.05 -54.01
N LEU A 379 17.72 -3.83 -53.32
CA LEU A 379 17.85 -5.28 -53.19
C LEU A 379 17.11 -6.04 -54.28
N ARG A 380 15.99 -5.49 -54.76
CA ARG A 380 15.26 -5.96 -55.95
C ARG A 380 16.06 -5.67 -57.21
#